data_AF-A0A1Y1JZW6-F1
#
_entry.id   AF-A0A1Y1JZW6-F1
#
_cell.length_a   1.000
_cell.length_b   1.000
_cell.length_c   1.000
_cell.angle_alpha   90.00
_cell.angle_beta   90.00
_cell.angle_gamma   90.00
#
_symmetry.space_group_name_H-M   'P 1'
#
loop_
_entity.id
_entity.type
_entity.pdbx_description
1 polymer ?
#
loop_
_entity_poly.entity_id
_entity_poly.type
_entity_poly.pdbx_seq_one_letter_code
_entity_poly.pdbx_strand_id
1 'polypeptide(L)'
;MPVPQLLEVIAKVNKIHKDIQNSIQEKLATHSVLDEELGNPAYGPATKKHLVQVSSILGLLQEYNLLQDDTCFVELGAGKGKVSYWLAKTLELLRHSSSSVLLVERASLRHKHDNKLDKTDVSVVRIRADIADLLLPEIDTIAKAKHVVGVTKHLCGDATDLALTCLMNCQSSGKDVTGMVMTFCCLHRCHWNTYVGKHFFE
;
A
#
# COMPACT_ATOMS: atom_id res chain seq x y z
N MET A 1 11.42 14.08 -27.56
CA MET A 1 10.06 14.49 -27.97
C MET A 1 10.12 15.94 -28.46
N PRO A 2 9.65 16.24 -29.68
CA PRO A 2 9.48 17.61 -30.19
C PRO A 2 8.65 18.49 -29.25
N VAL A 3 8.96 19.79 -29.17
CA VAL A 3 8.26 20.76 -28.30
C VAL A 3 6.74 20.81 -28.54
N PRO A 4 6.22 20.78 -29.78
CA PRO A 4 4.77 20.79 -30.00
C PRO A 4 4.06 19.59 -29.36
N GLN A 5 4.63 18.38 -29.50
CA GLN A 5 4.09 17.16 -28.90
C GLN A 5 4.12 17.23 -27.36
N LEU A 6 5.17 17.82 -26.78
CA LEU A 6 5.22 18.04 -25.33
C LEU A 6 4.08 18.96 -24.85
N LEU A 7 3.80 20.04 -25.58
CA LEU A 7 2.74 20.98 -25.23
C LEU A 7 1.35 20.33 -25.32
N GLU A 8 1.12 19.46 -26.30
CA GLU A 8 -0.11 18.67 -26.41
C GLU A 8 -0.31 17.74 -25.21
N VAL A 9 0.76 17.04 -24.78
CA VAL A 9 0.72 16.18 -23.58
C VAL A 9 0.40 17.01 -22.32
N ILE A 10 1.05 18.17 -22.15
CA ILE A 10 0.77 19.06 -21.02
C ILE A 10 -0.69 19.53 -21.04
N ALA A 11 -1.22 19.89 -22.20
CA ALA A 11 -2.62 20.29 -22.34
C ALA A 11 -3.58 19.15 -21.98
N LYS A 12 -3.30 17.91 -22.39
CA LYS A 12 -4.08 16.71 -22.02
C LYS A 12 -4.07 16.50 -20.49
N VAL A 13 -2.90 16.54 -19.85
CA VAL A 13 -2.78 16.38 -18.38
C VAL A 13 -3.57 17.46 -17.64
N ASN A 14 -3.45 18.73 -18.04
CA ASN A 14 -4.17 19.83 -17.42
C ASN A 14 -5.69 19.70 -17.59
N LYS A 15 -6.16 19.20 -18.74
CA LYS A 15 -7.57 18.93 -18.97
C LYS A 15 -8.07 17.83 -18.03
N ILE A 16 -7.37 16.69 -17.96
CA ILE A 16 -7.72 15.58 -17.06
C ILE A 16 -7.77 16.07 -15.61
N HIS A 17 -6.75 16.82 -15.16
CA HIS A 17 -6.74 17.40 -13.82
C HIS A 17 -7.97 18.28 -13.57
N LYS A 18 -8.31 19.15 -14.52
CA LYS A 18 -9.47 20.03 -14.40
C LYS A 18 -10.78 19.26 -14.24
N ASP A 19 -10.90 18.13 -14.93
CA ASP A 19 -12.10 17.28 -14.91
C ASP A 19 -12.23 16.51 -13.59
N ILE A 20 -11.11 16.11 -12.96
CA ILE A 20 -11.13 15.30 -11.73
C ILE A 20 -10.93 16.08 -10.43
N GLN A 21 -10.37 17.30 -10.47
CA GLN A 21 -9.95 18.04 -9.25
C GLN A 21 -11.08 18.19 -8.22
N ASN A 22 -12.33 18.36 -8.67
CA ASN A 22 -13.49 18.53 -7.80
C ASN A 22 -14.00 17.20 -7.20
N SER A 23 -13.55 16.07 -7.75
CA SER A 23 -13.84 14.73 -7.24
C SER A 23 -12.82 14.27 -6.20
N ILE A 24 -11.68 14.96 -6.08
CA ILE A 24 -10.65 14.66 -5.09
C ILE A 24 -11.12 15.24 -3.74
N GLN A 25 -11.44 14.35 -2.80
CA GLN A 25 -11.81 14.73 -1.45
C GLN A 25 -10.59 14.68 -0.54
N GLU A 26 -10.39 15.73 0.25
CA GLU A 26 -9.41 15.71 1.32
C GLU A 26 -10.00 14.99 2.53
N LYS A 27 -9.28 13.98 3.02
CA LYS A 27 -9.69 13.20 4.17
C LYS A 27 -8.48 12.75 4.96
N LEU A 28 -8.53 12.97 6.26
CA LEU A 28 -7.54 12.48 7.20
C LEU A 28 -8.21 11.53 8.18
N ALA A 29 -8.18 10.24 7.85
CA ALA A 29 -8.60 9.21 8.79
C ALA A 29 -7.55 9.03 9.89
N THR A 30 -7.96 8.47 11.03
CA THR A 30 -7.10 8.07 12.14
C THR A 30 -7.51 6.69 12.64
N HIS A 31 -6.59 6.01 13.32
CA HIS A 31 -6.84 4.70 13.92
C HIS A 31 -6.28 4.66 15.35
N SER A 32 -7.13 4.22 16.28
CA SER A 32 -6.89 4.30 17.73
C SER A 32 -5.68 3.50 18.22
N VAL A 33 -5.32 2.43 17.51
CA VAL A 33 -4.12 1.61 17.82
C VAL A 33 -2.82 2.43 17.92
N LEU A 34 -2.76 3.62 17.29
CA LEU A 34 -1.59 4.49 17.33
C LEU A 34 -1.70 5.66 18.33
N ASP A 35 -2.83 5.82 19.03
CA ASP A 35 -3.09 7.00 19.88
C ASP A 35 -2.04 7.16 20.98
N GLU A 36 -1.67 6.06 21.65
CA GLU A 36 -0.64 6.06 22.71
C GLU A 36 0.73 6.50 22.17
N GLU A 37 1.15 5.94 21.04
CA GLU A 37 2.45 6.25 20.42
C GLU A 37 2.48 7.66 19.83
N LEU A 38 1.35 8.15 19.31
CA LEU A 38 1.22 9.54 18.84
C LEU A 38 1.29 10.54 20.00
N GLY A 39 0.74 10.16 21.16
CA GLY A 39 0.79 10.92 22.42
C GLY A 39 2.17 10.93 23.09
N ASN A 40 3.08 10.03 22.71
CA ASN A 40 4.38 9.90 23.36
C ASN A 40 5.24 11.18 23.21
N PRO A 41 5.64 11.85 24.32
CA PRO A 41 6.42 13.08 24.28
C PRO A 41 7.87 12.85 23.83
N ALA A 42 8.38 11.61 23.90
CA ALA A 42 9.74 11.28 23.46
C ALA A 42 9.89 11.30 21.93
N TYR A 43 8.79 11.30 21.17
CA TYR A 43 8.85 11.29 19.72
C TYR A 43 8.91 12.68 19.11
N GLY A 44 10.00 12.94 18.40
CA GLY A 44 10.15 14.16 17.60
C GLY A 44 9.25 14.21 16.37
N PRO A 45 9.18 15.37 15.69
CA PRO A 45 8.28 15.62 14.56
C PRO A 45 8.42 14.61 13.41
N ALA A 46 9.65 14.19 13.08
CA ALA A 46 9.91 13.24 12.00
C ALA A 46 9.29 11.84 12.28
N THR A 47 9.39 11.36 13.51
CA THR A 47 8.79 10.08 13.92
C THR A 47 7.27 10.18 13.90
N LYS A 48 6.72 11.27 14.46
CA LYS A 48 5.28 11.54 14.49
C LYS A 48 4.69 11.60 13.09
N LYS A 49 5.34 12.28 12.13
CA LYS A 49 4.91 12.31 10.72
C LYS A 49 4.69 10.90 10.15
N HIS A 50 5.61 9.98 10.39
CA HIS A 50 5.45 8.61 9.93
C HIS A 50 4.39 7.81 10.70
N LEU A 51 4.09 8.15 11.95
CA LEU A 51 3.01 7.52 12.72
C LEU A 51 1.64 8.01 12.23
N VAL A 52 1.49 9.33 12.01
CA VAL A 52 0.27 9.93 11.47
C VAL A 52 -0.09 9.30 10.12
N GLN A 53 0.89 9.13 9.24
CA GLN A 53 0.65 8.48 7.95
C GLN A 53 0.15 7.03 8.10
N VAL A 54 0.75 6.25 9.02
CA VAL A 54 0.33 4.86 9.26
C VAL A 54 -1.07 4.82 9.89
N SER A 55 -1.35 5.71 10.85
CA SER A 55 -2.67 5.85 11.47
C SER A 55 -3.74 6.17 10.42
N SER A 56 -3.42 7.02 9.44
CA SER A 56 -4.33 7.34 8.36
C SER A 56 -4.59 6.17 7.41
N ILE A 57 -3.54 5.42 7.03
CA ILE A 57 -3.70 4.20 6.22
C ILE A 57 -4.62 3.21 6.93
N LEU A 58 -4.38 2.92 8.21
CA LEU A 58 -5.21 1.99 8.98
C LEU A 58 -6.63 2.51 9.19
N GLY A 59 -6.79 3.82 9.41
CA GLY A 59 -8.10 4.45 9.55
C GLY A 59 -8.95 4.29 8.29
N LEU A 60 -8.35 4.45 7.11
CA LEU A 60 -9.02 4.21 5.83
C LEU A 60 -9.38 2.74 5.65
N LEU A 61 -8.48 1.80 5.99
CA LEU A 61 -8.79 0.37 5.95
C LEU A 61 -10.00 0.02 6.82
N GLN A 62 -10.07 0.59 8.03
CA GLN A 62 -11.19 0.36 8.93
C GLN A 62 -12.49 0.98 8.38
N GLU A 63 -12.42 2.23 7.95
CA GLU A 63 -13.60 2.98 7.51
C GLU A 63 -14.24 2.40 6.26
N TYR A 64 -13.43 1.93 5.30
CA TYR A 64 -13.91 1.26 4.10
C TYR A 64 -14.18 -0.24 4.32
N ASN A 65 -14.20 -0.70 5.57
CA ASN A 65 -14.49 -2.08 5.94
C ASN A 65 -13.58 -3.11 5.24
N LEU A 66 -12.29 -2.78 5.10
CA LEU A 66 -11.26 -3.64 4.50
C LEU A 66 -10.51 -4.47 5.54
N LEU A 67 -10.62 -4.13 6.84
CA LEU A 67 -10.07 -4.94 7.94
C LEU A 67 -10.99 -6.12 8.25
N GLN A 68 -11.20 -7.02 7.28
CA GLN A 68 -12.01 -8.24 7.47
C GLN A 68 -11.15 -9.42 7.93
N ASP A 69 -11.78 -10.47 8.44
CA ASP A 69 -11.09 -11.72 8.75
C ASP A 69 -10.79 -12.53 7.47
N ASP A 70 -10.06 -13.64 7.56
CA ASP A 70 -9.65 -14.46 6.41
C ASP A 70 -8.94 -13.66 5.28
N THR A 71 -8.29 -12.56 5.64
CA THR A 71 -7.73 -11.59 4.70
C THR A 71 -6.20 -11.62 4.71
N CYS A 72 -5.58 -11.64 3.53
CA CYS A 72 -4.15 -11.37 3.39
C CYS A 72 -3.92 -9.91 3.01
N PHE A 73 -3.22 -9.18 3.87
CA PHE A 73 -2.83 -7.80 3.63
C PHE A 73 -1.43 -7.74 3.02
N VAL A 74 -1.31 -7.16 1.83
CA VAL A 74 -0.06 -7.10 1.07
C VAL A 74 0.54 -5.70 1.16
N GLU A 75 1.61 -5.52 1.93
CA GLU A 75 2.39 -4.28 1.95
C GLU A 75 3.39 -4.29 0.78
N LEU A 76 3.04 -3.58 -0.30
CA LEU A 76 3.90 -3.41 -1.48
C LEU A 76 4.87 -2.24 -1.25
N GLY A 77 6.17 -2.52 -1.29
CA GLY A 77 7.21 -1.55 -0.95
C GLY A 77 7.32 -1.35 0.57
N ALA A 78 7.39 -2.45 1.32
CA ALA A 78 7.26 -2.45 2.77
C ALA A 78 8.40 -1.73 3.53
N GLY A 79 9.57 -1.57 2.91
CA GLY A 79 10.68 -0.83 3.50
C GLY A 79 11.16 -1.42 4.83
N LYS A 80 10.77 -0.78 5.93
CA LYS A 80 11.08 -1.24 7.31
C LYS A 80 9.90 -1.98 7.98
N GLY A 81 8.80 -2.22 7.27
CA GLY A 81 7.63 -2.94 7.79
C GLY A 81 6.81 -2.17 8.83
N LYS A 82 6.79 -0.83 8.75
CA LYS A 82 6.08 -0.02 9.75
C LYS A 82 4.56 -0.14 9.63
N VAL A 83 4.01 -0.20 8.41
CA VAL A 83 2.57 -0.42 8.22
C VAL A 83 2.25 -1.85 8.66
N SER A 84 2.96 -2.86 8.17
CA SER A 84 2.75 -4.24 8.57
C SER A 84 2.82 -4.48 10.08
N TYR A 85 3.74 -3.82 10.79
CA TYR A 85 3.80 -3.92 12.26
C TYR A 85 2.49 -3.47 12.93
N TRP A 86 2.00 -2.29 12.56
CA TRP A 86 0.79 -1.74 13.14
C TRP A 86 -0.47 -2.48 12.67
N LEU A 87 -0.46 -2.97 11.42
CA LEU A 87 -1.54 -3.77 10.88
C LEU A 87 -1.65 -5.12 11.61
N ALA A 88 -0.54 -5.83 11.83
CA ALA A 88 -0.53 -7.07 12.62
C ALA A 88 -1.05 -6.83 14.04
N LYS A 89 -0.66 -5.72 14.68
CA LYS A 89 -1.18 -5.33 16.00
C LYS A 89 -2.68 -5.06 15.98
N THR A 90 -3.18 -4.37 14.95
CA THR A 90 -4.63 -4.16 14.78
C THR A 90 -5.37 -5.48 14.60
N LEU A 91 -4.88 -6.38 13.76
CA LEU A 91 -5.50 -7.68 13.51
C LEU A 91 -5.54 -8.56 14.77
N GLU A 92 -4.46 -8.52 15.57
CA GLU A 92 -4.40 -9.19 16.88
C GLU A 92 -5.47 -8.64 17.85
N LEU A 93 -5.63 -7.32 17.94
CA LEU A 93 -6.66 -6.68 18.78
C LEU A 93 -8.08 -7.01 18.31
N LEU A 94 -8.29 -7.13 17.00
CA LEU A 94 -9.56 -7.52 16.39
C LEU A 94 -9.82 -9.04 16.48
N ARG A 95 -8.83 -9.84 16.92
CA ARG A 95 -8.87 -11.31 16.98
C ARG A 95 -9.05 -11.98 15.61
N HIS A 96 -8.53 -11.36 14.55
CA HIS A 96 -8.56 -11.87 13.18
C HIS A 96 -7.42 -12.87 12.94
N SER A 97 -7.49 -14.00 13.65
CA SER A 97 -6.40 -15.00 13.67
C SER A 97 -6.21 -15.78 12.37
N SER A 98 -7.20 -15.79 11.47
CA SER A 98 -7.04 -16.39 10.13
C SER A 98 -6.47 -15.43 9.09
N SER A 99 -6.30 -14.16 9.47
CA SER A 99 -5.70 -13.14 8.61
C SER A 99 -4.17 -13.16 8.67
N SER A 100 -3.55 -12.58 7.65
CA SER A 100 -2.09 -12.59 7.50
C SER A 100 -1.58 -11.30 6.87
N VAL A 101 -0.29 -11.02 7.07
CA VAL A 101 0.38 -9.84 6.50
C VAL A 101 1.57 -10.29 5.65
N LEU A 102 1.56 -9.93 4.37
CA LEU A 102 2.62 -10.19 3.42
C LEU A 102 3.39 -8.90 3.10
N LEU A 103 4.67 -8.86 3.45
CA LEU A 103 5.57 -7.76 3.12
C LEU A 103 6.32 -8.07 1.83
N VAL A 104 6.30 -7.13 0.88
CA VAL A 104 7.09 -7.22 -0.35
C VAL A 104 8.07 -6.06 -0.38
N GLU A 105 9.36 -6.37 -0.45
CA GLU A 105 10.42 -5.35 -0.54
C GLU A 105 11.60 -5.85 -1.37
N ARG A 106 12.12 -5.00 -2.25
CA ARG A 106 13.26 -5.33 -3.09
C ARG A 106 14.60 -5.22 -2.34
N ALA A 107 14.73 -4.21 -1.49
CA ALA A 107 15.96 -3.87 -0.78
C ALA A 107 16.19 -4.76 0.46
N SER A 108 17.47 -5.10 0.71
CA SER A 108 17.90 -5.78 1.95
C SER A 108 17.95 -4.81 3.13
N LEU A 109 16.81 -4.28 3.56
CA LEU A 109 16.75 -3.40 4.72
C LEU A 109 16.82 -4.24 6.01
N ARG A 110 17.66 -3.80 6.97
CA ARG A 110 17.74 -4.42 8.31
C ARG A 110 16.33 -4.57 8.90
N HIS A 111 15.96 -5.82 9.16
CA HIS A 111 14.68 -6.36 9.65
C HIS A 111 14.29 -5.87 11.06
N LYS A 112 14.30 -4.56 11.28
CA LYS A 112 14.21 -3.94 12.62
C LYS A 112 12.84 -4.16 13.30
N HIS A 113 11.80 -4.52 12.55
CA HIS A 113 10.47 -4.77 13.08
C HIS A 113 10.06 -6.25 13.03
N ASP A 114 10.75 -7.09 12.26
CA ASP A 114 10.45 -8.52 12.10
C ASP A 114 10.53 -9.26 13.45
N ASN A 115 11.56 -8.98 14.27
CA ASN A 115 11.66 -9.56 15.63
C ASN A 115 10.51 -9.18 16.58
N LYS A 116 9.75 -8.11 16.27
CA LYS A 116 8.55 -7.72 17.04
C LYS A 116 7.27 -8.37 16.49
N LEU A 117 7.31 -8.86 15.24
CA LEU A 117 6.22 -9.52 14.55
C LEU A 117 6.17 -11.02 14.89
N ASP A 118 7.31 -11.63 15.25
CA ASP A 118 7.38 -13.01 15.78
C ASP A 118 6.61 -13.24 17.09
N LYS A 119 6.08 -12.17 17.71
CA LYS A 119 5.33 -12.23 18.98
C LYS A 119 3.82 -12.06 18.82
N THR A 120 3.32 -11.93 17.59
CA THR A 120 1.88 -11.80 17.33
C THR A 120 1.31 -13.12 16.87
N ASP A 121 0.05 -13.40 17.23
CA ASP A 121 -0.67 -14.59 16.75
C ASP A 121 -1.01 -14.52 15.23
N VAL A 122 -0.78 -13.36 14.60
CA VAL A 122 -1.01 -13.11 13.18
C VAL A 122 0.18 -13.59 12.36
N SER A 123 -0.08 -14.35 11.29
CA SER A 123 0.96 -14.82 10.37
C SER A 123 1.55 -13.65 9.58
N VAL A 124 2.84 -13.39 9.75
CA VAL A 124 3.57 -12.36 9.00
C VAL A 124 4.65 -13.00 8.14
N VAL A 125 4.59 -12.75 6.83
CA VAL A 125 5.55 -13.28 5.86
C VAL A 125 6.21 -12.12 5.14
N ARG A 126 7.53 -12.21 4.93
CA ARG A 126 8.28 -11.21 4.17
C ARG A 126 8.97 -11.86 2.98
N ILE A 127 8.68 -11.33 1.79
CA ILE A 127 9.30 -11.76 0.54
C ILE A 127 10.19 -10.64 0.01
N ARG A 128 11.42 -11.03 -0.34
CA ARG A 128 12.34 -10.15 -1.04
C ARG A 128 12.18 -10.34 -2.55
N ALA A 129 11.48 -9.41 -3.19
CA ALA A 129 11.22 -9.45 -4.62
C ALA A 129 11.03 -8.04 -5.17
N ASP A 130 11.25 -7.87 -6.48
CA ASP A 130 10.73 -6.72 -7.20
C ASP A 130 9.22 -6.92 -7.44
N ILE A 131 8.43 -5.85 -7.36
CA ILE A 131 6.98 -5.91 -7.59
C ILE A 131 6.71 -6.31 -9.05
N ALA A 132 7.59 -5.92 -9.98
CA ALA A 132 7.47 -6.27 -11.40
C ALA A 132 7.48 -7.78 -11.67
N ASP A 133 8.12 -8.57 -10.81
CA ASP A 133 8.32 -10.01 -10.99
C ASP A 133 7.40 -10.85 -10.10
N LEU A 134 6.48 -10.20 -9.35
CA LEU A 134 5.69 -10.87 -8.33
C LEU A 134 4.43 -11.53 -8.90
N LEU A 135 4.35 -12.85 -8.75
CA LEU A 135 3.13 -13.64 -9.00
C LEU A 135 2.40 -13.87 -7.67
N LEU A 136 1.58 -12.89 -7.25
CA LEU A 136 0.83 -12.97 -5.99
C LEU A 136 0.04 -14.28 -5.79
N PRO A 137 -0.69 -14.82 -6.81
CA PRO A 137 -1.51 -16.01 -6.63
C PRO A 137 -0.72 -17.27 -6.24
N GLU A 138 0.55 -17.33 -6.62
CA GLU A 138 1.46 -18.46 -6.36
C GLU A 138 2.08 -18.42 -4.96
N ILE A 139 1.82 -17.37 -4.19
CA ILE A 139 2.35 -17.23 -2.82
C ILE A 139 1.38 -17.92 -1.87
N ASP A 140 1.86 -18.89 -1.10
CA ASP A 140 1.04 -19.69 -0.16
C ASP A 140 0.07 -18.89 0.71
N THR A 141 0.52 -17.74 1.24
CA THR A 141 -0.30 -16.87 2.09
C THR A 141 -1.49 -16.28 1.34
N ILE A 142 -1.30 -15.90 0.07
CA ILE A 142 -2.36 -15.42 -0.82
C ILE A 142 -3.24 -16.58 -1.29
N ALA A 143 -2.63 -17.74 -1.56
CA ALA A 143 -3.32 -18.95 -1.99
C ALA A 143 -4.36 -19.41 -0.93
N LYS A 144 -4.03 -19.27 0.37
CA LYS A 144 -4.90 -19.66 1.49
C LYS A 144 -5.91 -18.59 1.91
N ALA A 145 -5.66 -17.33 1.57
CA ALA A 145 -6.56 -16.25 1.96
C ALA A 145 -7.83 -16.21 1.10
N LYS A 146 -8.93 -15.82 1.75
CA LYS A 146 -10.21 -15.60 1.09
C LYS A 146 -10.25 -14.24 0.42
N HIS A 147 -9.75 -13.22 1.12
CA HIS A 147 -9.69 -11.83 0.64
C HIS A 147 -8.24 -11.35 0.57
N VAL A 148 -7.97 -10.42 -0.35
CA VAL A 148 -6.67 -9.78 -0.52
C VAL A 148 -6.84 -8.26 -0.47
N VAL A 149 -6.04 -7.60 0.36
CA VAL A 149 -6.06 -6.14 0.47
C VAL A 149 -4.65 -5.59 0.25
N GLY A 150 -4.50 -4.66 -0.69
CA GLY A 150 -3.23 -4.00 -0.97
C GLY A 150 -3.00 -2.77 -0.08
N VAL A 151 -1.81 -2.61 0.49
CA VAL A 151 -1.44 -1.42 1.26
C VAL A 151 -0.07 -0.90 0.87
N THR A 152 0.09 0.42 0.85
CA THR A 152 1.36 1.05 0.46
C THR A 152 1.62 2.31 1.30
N LYS A 153 2.90 2.58 1.62
CA LYS A 153 3.31 3.78 2.39
C LYS A 153 4.11 4.81 1.59
N HIS A 154 4.98 4.34 0.69
CA HIS A 154 5.88 5.20 -0.09
C HIS A 154 6.22 4.56 -1.43
N LEU A 155 5.21 4.22 -2.24
CA LEU A 155 5.50 3.80 -3.62
C LEU A 155 5.85 5.02 -4.47
N CYS A 156 7.01 4.95 -5.12
CA CYS A 156 7.60 6.03 -5.90
C CYS A 156 7.73 5.59 -7.36
N GLY A 157 7.48 6.54 -8.29
CA GLY A 157 7.55 6.30 -9.73
C GLY A 157 6.74 5.09 -10.18
N ASP A 158 7.37 4.25 -10.99
CA ASP A 158 6.77 3.03 -11.59
C ASP A 158 6.18 2.06 -10.58
N ALA A 159 6.64 2.09 -9.33
CA ALA A 159 6.22 1.13 -8.32
C ALA A 159 4.71 1.21 -8.03
N THR A 160 4.10 2.39 -8.22
CA THR A 160 2.64 2.56 -8.13
C THR A 160 1.91 1.77 -9.21
N ASP A 161 2.30 1.97 -10.47
CA ASP A 161 1.70 1.29 -11.62
C ASP A 161 1.94 -0.24 -11.57
N LEU A 162 3.13 -0.65 -11.12
CA LEU A 162 3.47 -2.05 -10.90
C LEU A 162 2.61 -2.66 -9.79
N ALA A 163 2.38 -1.96 -8.68
CA ALA A 163 1.53 -2.43 -7.59
C ALA A 163 0.07 -2.60 -8.04
N LEU A 164 -0.47 -1.64 -8.81
CA LEU A 164 -1.79 -1.74 -9.41
C LEU A 164 -1.90 -2.97 -10.32
N THR A 165 -0.95 -3.12 -11.24
CA THR A 165 -0.91 -4.26 -12.17
C THR A 165 -0.81 -5.58 -11.43
N CYS A 166 0.04 -5.67 -10.41
CA CYS A 166 0.23 -6.85 -9.59
C CYS A 166 -1.07 -7.29 -8.90
N LEU A 167 -1.80 -6.34 -8.29
CA LEU A 167 -3.09 -6.62 -7.64
C LEU A 167 -4.17 -6.98 -8.66
N MET A 168 -4.24 -6.29 -9.81
CA MET A 168 -5.21 -6.61 -10.86
C MET A 168 -4.98 -7.98 -11.50
N ASN A 169 -3.72 -8.40 -11.65
CA ASN A 169 -3.38 -9.75 -12.09
C ASN A 169 -3.81 -10.79 -11.04
N CYS A 170 -3.63 -10.47 -9.76
CA CYS A 170 -4.14 -11.32 -8.66
C CYS A 170 -5.66 -11.48 -8.77
N GLN A 171 -6.41 -10.39 -8.94
CA GLN A 171 -7.86 -10.43 -9.16
C GLN A 171 -8.23 -11.30 -10.37
N SER A 172 -7.52 -11.12 -11.49
CA SER A 172 -7.79 -11.83 -12.75
C SER A 172 -7.50 -13.33 -12.66
N SER A 173 -6.67 -13.76 -11.70
CA SER A 173 -6.41 -15.18 -11.41
C SER A 173 -7.50 -15.87 -10.59
N GLY A 174 -8.57 -15.14 -10.22
CA GLY A 174 -9.69 -15.67 -9.42
C GLY A 174 -9.56 -15.42 -7.92
N LYS A 175 -8.58 -14.62 -7.48
CA LYS A 175 -8.50 -14.14 -6.09
C LYS A 175 -9.42 -12.93 -5.89
N ASP A 176 -9.94 -12.78 -4.68
CA ASP A 176 -10.80 -11.66 -4.31
C ASP A 176 -9.97 -10.51 -3.72
N VAL A 177 -9.55 -9.59 -4.57
CA VAL A 177 -8.91 -8.33 -4.18
C VAL A 177 -9.99 -7.33 -3.82
N THR A 178 -10.31 -7.24 -2.53
CA THR A 178 -11.46 -6.46 -2.03
C THR A 178 -11.18 -4.96 -1.97
N GLY A 179 -9.91 -4.55 -1.94
CA GLY A 179 -9.55 -3.15 -1.97
C GLY A 179 -8.06 -2.88 -1.83
N MET A 180 -7.70 -1.61 -1.94
CA MET A 180 -6.35 -1.16 -1.66
C MET A 180 -6.31 0.27 -1.11
N VAL A 181 -5.32 0.53 -0.25
CA VAL A 181 -4.99 1.88 0.22
C VAL A 181 -3.58 2.22 -0.24
N MET A 182 -3.48 3.18 -1.17
CA MET A 182 -2.22 3.60 -1.76
C MET A 182 -1.82 4.98 -1.26
N THR A 183 -0.53 5.16 -1.00
CA THR A 183 0.04 6.48 -0.71
C THR A 183 1.15 6.81 -1.69
N PHE A 184 0.94 7.91 -2.42
CA PHE A 184 1.83 8.33 -3.49
C PHE A 184 3.04 9.09 -2.93
N CYS A 185 4.21 8.73 -3.41
CA CYS A 185 5.47 9.39 -3.08
C CYS A 185 5.72 10.64 -3.94
N CYS A 186 6.65 11.49 -3.51
CA CYS A 186 7.02 12.72 -4.20
C CYS A 186 7.82 12.53 -5.50
N LEU A 187 8.38 11.33 -5.74
CA LEU A 187 9.07 11.03 -7.00
C LEU A 187 8.04 10.56 -8.04
N HIS A 188 7.43 11.54 -8.72
CA HIS A 188 6.34 11.36 -9.68
C HIS A 188 6.78 10.89 -11.07
N ARG A 189 8.06 10.52 -11.26
CA ARG A 189 8.55 10.09 -12.56
C ARG A 189 8.18 8.63 -12.80
N CYS A 190 7.18 8.42 -13.65
CA CYS A 190 6.86 7.11 -14.22
C CYS A 190 7.46 6.99 -15.63
N HIS A 191 7.85 5.78 -16.01
CA HIS A 191 8.21 5.43 -17.36
C HIS A 191 6.95 5.06 -18.14
N TRP A 192 6.93 5.40 -19.43
CA TRP A 192 5.78 5.12 -20.28
C TRP A 192 5.47 3.62 -20.37
N ASN A 193 6.49 2.77 -20.34
CA ASN A 193 6.31 1.32 -20.47
C ASN A 193 5.49 0.73 -19.31
N THR A 194 5.71 1.20 -18.09
CA THR A 194 5.08 0.76 -16.84
C THR A 194 3.74 1.44 -16.58
N TYR A 195 3.53 2.65 -17.10
CA TYR A 195 2.31 3.42 -16.87
C TYR A 195 1.04 2.69 -17.32
N VAL A 196 0.06 2.54 -16.42
CA VAL A 196 -1.19 1.81 -16.71
C VAL A 196 -2.27 2.67 -17.38
N GLY A 197 -2.19 4.00 -17.25
CA GLY A 197 -3.21 4.94 -17.74
C GLY A 197 -3.07 5.37 -19.20
N LYS A 198 -2.44 4.57 -20.07
CA LYS A 198 -2.08 4.98 -21.45
C LYS A 198 -3.27 5.46 -22.28
N HIS A 199 -4.43 4.85 -22.09
CA HIS A 199 -5.69 5.19 -22.78
C HIS A 199 -6.14 6.65 -22.57
N PHE A 200 -5.67 7.33 -21.51
CA PHE A 200 -5.95 8.75 -21.31
C PHE A 200 -5.20 9.67 -22.28
N PHE A 201 -4.19 9.14 -22.98
CA PHE A 201 -3.34 9.88 -23.91
C PHE A 201 -3.54 9.47 -25.37
N GLU A 202 -4.31 8.42 -25.63
CA GLU A 202 -4.79 8.02 -26.97
C GLU A 202 -5.89 8.98 -27.45
#